data_AF-A0A239AVV9-F1
#
_entry.id   AF-A0A239AVV9-F1
#
_cell.length_a   1.000
_cell.length_b   1.000
_cell.length_c   1.000
_cell.angle_alpha   90.00
_cell.angle_beta   90.00
_cell.angle_gamma   90.00
#
_symmetry.space_group_name_H-M   'P 1'
#
loop_
_entity.id
_entity.type
_entity.pdbx_description
1 polymer ?
#
loop_
_entity_poly.entity_id
_entity_poly.type
_entity_poly.pdbx_seq_one_letter_code
_entity_poly.pdbx_strand_id
1 'polypeptide(L)'
;MRSGAMRVTVLSSVAVLVTASSPALQAFAQEKAEAPCRALGQGKTRYGAGAARHVVFAVAARYGTTEVVVTECVRTGRSWTAVLTAPGHVGRNGYAEPGAKREGDGRSPTGSYSLTEAFGEGNPGSRLPYRRLRESGDCWGSTIGDRRYNRYYRGACLPADEDLSQIMENGPYRQAVVINYNRPPDSPVVQGNGSAIFMHVGAGRTAGCVSMARPVLESVLRTLRPRDRIMMGTSRALFRR
;
A
#
# COMPACT_ATOMS: atom_id res chain seq x y z
N MET A 1 -34.23 -27.26 62.12
CA MET A 1 -33.76 -28.00 60.92
C MET A 1 -33.81 -27.04 59.74
N ARG A 2 -32.67 -26.50 59.30
CA ARG A 2 -32.58 -25.50 58.23
C ARG A 2 -32.16 -26.18 56.92
N SER A 3 -33.04 -26.15 55.91
CA SER A 3 -32.78 -26.65 54.56
C SER A 3 -31.71 -25.81 53.85
N GLY A 4 -30.68 -26.48 53.31
CA GLY A 4 -29.71 -25.90 52.39
C GLY A 4 -30.21 -26.01 50.95
N ALA A 5 -30.33 -24.88 50.25
CA ALA A 5 -30.63 -24.83 48.82
C ALA A 5 -29.32 -24.97 48.01
N MET A 6 -29.29 -25.96 47.13
CA MET A 6 -28.16 -26.29 46.24
C MET A 6 -28.20 -25.39 44.99
N ARG A 7 -27.06 -24.77 44.66
CA ARG A 7 -26.86 -23.90 43.50
C ARG A 7 -26.95 -24.68 42.18
N VAL A 8 -27.59 -24.10 41.17
CA VAL A 8 -27.40 -24.49 39.76
C VAL A 8 -26.86 -23.27 39.02
N THR A 9 -25.60 -23.31 38.62
CA THR A 9 -24.98 -22.32 37.74
C THR A 9 -24.86 -22.95 36.36
N VAL A 10 -25.69 -22.48 35.42
CA VAL A 10 -25.64 -22.93 34.02
C VAL A 10 -24.50 -22.19 33.31
N LEU A 11 -23.38 -22.86 33.09
CA LEU A 11 -22.34 -22.38 32.17
C LEU A 11 -22.77 -22.69 30.72
N SER A 12 -23.21 -21.66 30.00
CA SER A 12 -23.38 -21.75 28.54
C SER A 12 -22.02 -21.66 27.86
N SER A 13 -21.50 -22.78 27.40
CA SER A 13 -20.29 -22.84 26.59
C SER A 13 -20.64 -22.56 25.12
N VAL A 14 -20.36 -21.34 24.63
CA VAL A 14 -20.40 -21.04 23.20
C VAL A 14 -19.17 -21.69 22.57
N ALA A 15 -19.36 -22.79 21.85
CA ALA A 15 -18.32 -23.40 21.04
C ALA A 15 -18.02 -22.50 19.83
N VAL A 16 -16.90 -21.79 19.86
CA VAL A 16 -16.34 -21.11 18.69
C VAL A 16 -15.84 -22.20 17.73
N LEU A 17 -16.56 -22.44 16.63
CA LEU A 17 -16.06 -23.29 15.56
C LEU A 17 -14.87 -22.60 14.87
N VAL A 18 -13.66 -23.02 15.23
CA VAL A 18 -12.45 -22.74 14.46
C VAL A 18 -12.47 -23.68 13.24
N THR A 19 -12.78 -23.17 12.06
CA THR A 19 -12.69 -23.93 10.82
C THR A 19 -11.22 -24.15 10.45
N ALA A 20 -10.66 -25.30 10.84
CA ALA A 20 -9.32 -25.70 10.44
C ALA A 20 -9.27 -25.86 8.90
N SER A 21 -8.57 -24.96 8.22
CA SER A 21 -8.34 -25.04 6.77
C SER A 21 -7.37 -26.18 6.45
N SER A 22 -7.65 -26.98 5.41
CA SER A 22 -6.82 -28.15 5.07
C SER A 22 -5.36 -27.75 4.72
N PRO A 23 -4.37 -28.62 4.99
CA PRO A 23 -2.95 -28.35 4.69
C PRO A 23 -2.69 -28.02 3.21
N ALA A 24 -3.43 -28.64 2.29
CA ALA A 24 -3.34 -28.34 0.87
C ALA A 24 -3.79 -26.90 0.55
N LEU A 25 -4.90 -26.43 1.13
CA LEU A 25 -5.38 -25.05 0.96
C LEU A 25 -4.39 -24.03 1.52
N GLN A 26 -3.76 -24.34 2.66
CA GLN A 26 -2.71 -23.52 3.24
C GLN A 26 -1.46 -23.47 2.34
N ALA A 27 -1.03 -24.60 1.79
CA ALA A 27 0.10 -24.67 0.86
C ALA A 27 -0.17 -23.88 -0.44
N PHE A 28 -1.37 -24.00 -1.03
CA PHE A 28 -1.75 -23.22 -2.21
C PHE A 28 -1.81 -21.71 -1.93
N ALA A 29 -2.35 -21.31 -0.77
CA ALA A 29 -2.38 -19.90 -0.36
C ALA A 29 -0.97 -19.34 -0.15
N GLN A 30 -0.10 -20.12 0.48
CA GLN A 30 1.30 -19.76 0.70
C GLN A 30 2.08 -19.68 -0.63
N GLU A 31 1.86 -20.61 -1.56
CA GLU A 31 2.48 -20.58 -2.89
C GLU A 31 2.08 -19.32 -3.66
N LYS A 32 0.79 -18.94 -3.64
CA LYS A 32 0.32 -17.69 -4.25
C LYS A 32 0.91 -16.45 -3.59
N ALA A 33 1.06 -16.44 -2.27
CA ALA A 33 1.67 -15.35 -1.53
C ALA A 33 3.17 -15.20 -1.84
N GLU A 34 3.90 -16.30 -2.04
CA GLU A 34 5.32 -16.29 -2.35
C GLU A 34 5.63 -16.04 -3.83
N ALA A 35 4.67 -16.25 -4.74
CA ALA A 35 4.89 -16.20 -6.18
C ALA A 35 5.55 -14.89 -6.67
N PRO A 36 5.14 -13.69 -6.22
CA PRO A 36 5.82 -12.44 -6.61
C PRO A 36 7.29 -12.39 -6.20
N CYS A 37 7.61 -12.82 -4.97
CA CYS A 37 8.98 -12.81 -4.44
C CYS A 37 9.87 -13.81 -5.17
N ARG A 38 9.35 -15.01 -5.45
CA ARG A 38 10.03 -16.03 -6.23
C ARG A 38 10.30 -15.55 -7.65
N ALA A 39 9.31 -14.93 -8.31
CA ALA A 39 9.47 -14.36 -9.64
C ALA A 39 10.55 -13.26 -9.65
N LEU A 40 10.61 -12.43 -8.61
CA LEU A 40 11.66 -11.42 -8.46
C LEU A 40 13.06 -12.05 -8.34
N GLY A 41 13.22 -13.08 -7.51
CA GLY A 41 14.50 -13.81 -7.36
C GLY A 41 14.94 -14.55 -8.62
N GLN A 42 14.00 -14.99 -9.45
CA GLN A 42 14.27 -15.66 -10.73
C GLN A 42 14.47 -14.68 -11.90
N GLY A 43 14.41 -13.37 -11.67
CA GLY A 43 14.50 -12.37 -12.75
C GLY A 43 13.30 -12.38 -13.71
N LYS A 44 12.17 -12.95 -13.29
CA LYS A 44 10.91 -13.01 -14.07
C LYS A 44 10.05 -11.76 -13.92
N THR A 45 10.43 -10.81 -13.08
CA THR A 45 9.80 -9.49 -13.06
C THR A 45 10.25 -8.67 -14.27
N ARG A 46 9.37 -7.80 -14.77
CA ARG A 46 9.70 -6.83 -15.84
C ARG A 46 10.52 -5.66 -15.31
N TYR A 47 10.46 -5.41 -14.00
CA TYR A 47 11.20 -4.36 -13.31
C TYR A 47 12.25 -4.97 -12.39
N GLY A 48 13.41 -4.34 -12.28
CA GLY A 48 14.47 -4.74 -11.36
C GLY A 48 14.27 -4.15 -9.96
N ALA A 49 14.69 -4.88 -8.92
CA ALA A 49 14.70 -4.36 -7.54
C ALA A 49 15.81 -3.31 -7.30
N GLY A 50 16.84 -3.24 -8.16
CA GLY A 50 17.99 -2.38 -7.96
C GLY A 50 18.68 -2.66 -6.61
N ALA A 51 18.92 -1.60 -5.84
CA ALA A 51 19.52 -1.68 -4.51
C ALA A 51 18.51 -1.99 -3.38
N ALA A 52 17.24 -2.20 -3.71
CA ALA A 52 16.20 -2.44 -2.70
C ALA A 52 16.50 -3.69 -1.86
N ARG A 53 16.19 -3.58 -0.57
CA ARG A 53 16.15 -4.69 0.38
C ARG A 53 14.73 -5.20 0.59
N HIS A 54 13.75 -4.32 0.39
CA HIS A 54 12.32 -4.63 0.41
C HIS A 54 11.69 -4.24 -0.93
N VAL A 55 10.86 -5.13 -1.47
CA VAL A 55 9.98 -4.83 -2.60
C VAL A 55 8.55 -5.14 -2.19
N VAL A 56 7.70 -4.13 -2.18
CA VAL A 56 6.26 -4.30 -1.98
C VAL A 56 5.61 -4.49 -3.35
N PHE A 57 4.94 -5.62 -3.56
CA PHE A 57 4.09 -5.81 -4.73
C PHE A 57 2.67 -5.37 -4.41
N ALA A 58 1.99 -4.76 -5.38
CA ALA A 58 0.53 -4.53 -5.35
C ALA A 58 -0.04 -5.03 -6.68
N VAL A 59 -0.52 -6.28 -6.70
CA VAL A 59 -0.82 -6.98 -7.97
C VAL A 59 -2.32 -7.14 -8.16
N ALA A 60 -2.82 -6.63 -9.29
CA ALA A 60 -4.16 -6.94 -9.79
C ALA A 60 -4.13 -8.12 -10.77
N ALA A 61 -5.22 -8.88 -10.85
CA ALA A 61 -5.33 -9.96 -11.83
C ALA A 61 -5.29 -9.46 -13.29
N ARG A 62 -5.95 -8.32 -13.55
CA ARG A 62 -6.04 -7.69 -14.88
C ARG A 62 -6.36 -6.19 -14.74
N TYR A 63 -6.30 -5.46 -15.86
CA TYR A 63 -6.70 -4.05 -15.88
C TYR A 63 -8.20 -3.91 -15.58
N GLY A 64 -8.58 -2.79 -14.98
CA GLY A 64 -9.95 -2.54 -14.51
C GLY A 64 -10.33 -3.20 -13.18
N THR A 65 -9.49 -4.10 -12.64
CA THR A 65 -9.70 -4.65 -11.28
C THR A 65 -9.24 -3.66 -10.22
N THR A 66 -10.04 -3.49 -9.16
CA THR A 66 -9.77 -2.59 -8.04
C THR A 66 -9.14 -3.28 -6.83
N GLU A 67 -9.33 -4.58 -6.70
CA GLU A 67 -8.73 -5.40 -5.65
C GLU A 67 -7.33 -5.85 -6.05
N VAL A 68 -6.39 -5.74 -5.11
CA VAL A 68 -5.02 -6.19 -5.29
C VAL A 68 -4.59 -7.07 -4.14
N VAL A 69 -3.61 -7.94 -4.43
CA VAL A 69 -2.83 -8.61 -3.39
C VAL A 69 -1.57 -7.78 -3.16
N VAL A 70 -1.38 -7.34 -1.93
CA VAL A 70 -0.18 -6.66 -1.47
C VAL A 70 0.76 -7.70 -0.85
N THR A 71 1.99 -7.77 -1.33
CA THR A 71 3.01 -8.73 -0.84
C THR A 71 4.31 -8.00 -0.57
N GLU A 72 4.85 -8.08 0.65
CA GLU A 72 6.19 -7.55 0.96
C GLU A 72 7.22 -8.66 0.81
N CYS A 73 8.20 -8.43 -0.07
CA CYS A 73 9.33 -9.33 -0.30
C CYS A 73 10.60 -8.75 0.33
N VAL A 74 11.30 -9.54 1.13
CA VAL A 74 12.58 -9.16 1.76
C VAL A 74 13.73 -9.93 1.15
N ARG A 75 14.82 -9.22 0.87
CA ARG A 75 16.05 -9.78 0.32
C ARG A 75 16.95 -10.38 1.40
N THR A 76 17.19 -11.69 1.29
CA THR A 76 18.15 -12.46 2.10
C THR A 76 19.18 -13.10 1.17
N GLY A 77 20.38 -12.49 1.11
CA GLY A 77 21.41 -12.88 0.15
C GLY A 77 20.95 -12.65 -1.29
N ARG A 78 20.83 -13.75 -2.06
CA ARG A 78 20.32 -13.76 -3.44
C ARG A 78 18.83 -14.08 -3.54
N SER A 79 18.20 -14.48 -2.44
CA SER A 79 16.80 -14.91 -2.40
C SER A 79 15.87 -13.78 -1.93
N TRP A 80 14.61 -13.90 -2.31
CA TRP A 80 13.53 -13.01 -1.90
C TRP A 80 12.42 -13.84 -1.24
N THR A 81 12.03 -13.46 -0.04
CA THR A 81 11.03 -14.19 0.76
C THR A 81 9.85 -13.27 1.05
N ALA A 82 8.63 -13.78 0.92
CA ALA A 82 7.43 -13.07 1.35
C ALA A 82 7.39 -13.02 2.87
N VAL A 83 7.29 -11.83 3.46
CA VAL A 83 7.17 -11.63 4.91
C VAL A 83 5.77 -11.14 5.32
N LEU A 84 4.98 -10.71 4.35
CA LEU A 84 3.64 -10.19 4.52
C LEU A 84 2.85 -10.43 3.23
N THR A 85 1.58 -10.82 3.36
CA THR A 85 0.61 -10.75 2.25
C THR A 85 -0.75 -10.35 2.80
N ALA A 86 -1.41 -9.41 2.12
CA ALA A 86 -2.67 -8.85 2.54
C ALA A 86 -3.51 -8.38 1.34
N PRO A 87 -4.84 -8.28 1.49
CA PRO A 87 -5.67 -7.59 0.51
C PRO A 87 -5.40 -6.07 0.54
N GLY A 88 -5.62 -5.42 -0.60
CA GLY A 88 -5.65 -3.97 -0.73
C GLY A 88 -6.52 -3.54 -1.90
N HIS A 89 -6.65 -2.23 -2.09
CA HIS A 89 -7.36 -1.66 -3.23
C HIS A 89 -6.54 -0.60 -3.95
N VAL A 90 -6.88 -0.37 -5.22
CA VAL A 90 -6.25 0.63 -6.09
C VAL A 90 -7.27 1.64 -6.60
N GLY A 91 -6.86 2.50 -7.53
CA GLY A 91 -7.72 3.49 -8.17
C GLY A 91 -9.04 2.88 -8.63
N ARG A 92 -10.14 3.63 -8.51
CA ARG A 92 -11.51 3.21 -8.89
C ARG A 92 -11.66 2.69 -10.32
N ASN A 93 -10.72 3.01 -11.20
CA ASN A 93 -10.65 2.54 -12.60
C ASN A 93 -9.53 1.49 -12.82
N GLY A 94 -8.99 0.91 -11.75
CA GLY A 94 -7.90 -0.06 -11.75
C GLY A 94 -6.54 0.57 -12.07
N TYR A 95 -5.64 -0.22 -12.66
CA TYR A 95 -4.35 0.27 -13.15
C TYR A 95 -4.46 0.92 -14.53
N ALA A 96 -3.69 1.98 -14.75
CA ALA A 96 -3.35 2.46 -16.09
C ALA A 96 -2.25 1.58 -16.69
N GLU A 97 -2.24 1.43 -18.01
CA GLU A 97 -1.10 0.84 -18.71
C GLU A 97 0.19 1.65 -18.46
N PRO A 98 1.39 1.04 -18.59
CA PRO A 98 2.64 1.76 -18.44
C PRO A 98 2.68 3.05 -19.27
N GLY A 99 2.92 4.19 -18.62
CA GLY A 99 2.98 5.52 -19.25
C GLY A 99 1.61 6.18 -19.55
N ALA A 100 0.50 5.48 -19.34
CA ALA A 100 -0.85 5.96 -19.68
C ALA A 100 -1.57 6.70 -18.54
N LYS A 101 -1.02 6.69 -17.32
CA LYS A 101 -1.60 7.38 -16.16
C LYS A 101 -1.64 8.90 -16.38
N ARG A 102 -2.76 9.53 -16.06
CA ARG A 102 -3.00 10.98 -16.16
C ARG A 102 -3.69 11.53 -14.92
N GLU A 103 -3.62 12.83 -14.71
CA GLU A 103 -4.32 13.51 -13.61
C GLU A 103 -5.83 13.25 -13.66
N GLY A 104 -6.46 13.00 -12.51
CA GLY A 104 -7.91 12.80 -12.41
C GLY A 104 -8.48 11.49 -13.02
N ASP A 105 -7.69 10.68 -13.71
CA ASP A 105 -8.16 9.48 -14.43
C ASP A 105 -8.71 8.35 -13.54
N GLY A 106 -8.56 8.46 -12.21
CA GLY A 106 -9.01 7.46 -11.25
C GLY A 106 -8.25 6.14 -11.30
N ARG A 107 -7.09 6.09 -11.96
CA ARG A 107 -6.26 4.90 -12.13
C ARG A 107 -5.00 4.97 -11.29
N SER A 108 -4.50 3.81 -10.88
CA SER A 108 -3.16 3.68 -10.30
C SER A 108 -2.11 3.51 -11.40
N PRO A 109 -0.88 4.04 -11.26
CA PRO A 109 0.16 3.84 -12.26
C PRO A 109 0.66 2.39 -12.25
N THR A 110 0.97 1.83 -13.42
CA THR A 110 1.73 0.57 -13.50
C THR A 110 3.22 0.88 -13.55
N GLY A 111 4.05 0.21 -12.74
CA GLY A 111 5.50 0.38 -12.79
C GLY A 111 6.23 -0.08 -11.53
N SER A 112 7.48 0.38 -11.40
CA SER A 112 8.27 0.23 -10.18
C SER A 112 8.77 1.58 -9.70
N TYR A 113 8.51 1.91 -8.45
CA TYR A 113 8.76 3.22 -7.86
C TYR A 113 9.45 3.06 -6.52
N SER A 114 10.42 3.92 -6.24
CA SER A 114 11.05 4.03 -4.93
C SER A 114 10.09 4.63 -3.89
N LEU A 115 10.37 4.30 -2.64
CA LEU A 115 9.67 4.79 -1.46
C LEU A 115 10.69 5.55 -0.62
N THR A 116 10.50 6.86 -0.48
CA THR A 116 11.53 7.74 0.12
C THR A 116 11.08 8.44 1.38
N GLU A 117 9.79 8.66 1.56
CA GLU A 117 9.25 9.29 2.75
C GLU A 117 7.86 8.76 3.10
N ALA A 118 7.51 8.92 4.37
CA ALA A 118 6.22 8.55 4.94
C ALA A 118 5.59 9.74 5.67
N PHE A 119 4.28 9.69 5.88
CA PHE A 119 3.56 10.71 6.65
C PHE A 119 2.31 10.15 7.33
N GLY A 120 1.75 10.91 8.27
CA GLY A 120 0.49 10.57 8.93
C GLY A 120 0.36 11.17 10.33
N GLU A 121 -0.48 10.57 11.17
CA GLU A 121 -0.87 11.10 12.48
C GLU A 121 0.25 11.02 13.53
N GLY A 122 1.23 10.13 13.30
CA GLY A 122 2.37 9.89 14.18
C GLY A 122 3.19 8.71 13.71
N ASN A 123 4.52 8.76 13.93
CA ASN A 123 5.45 7.76 13.42
C ASN A 123 5.24 6.39 14.11
N PRO A 124 4.84 5.32 13.39
CA PRO A 124 4.57 4.00 13.97
C PRO A 124 5.84 3.14 14.16
N GLY A 125 7.02 3.76 14.15
CA GLY A 125 8.33 3.08 14.14
C GLY A 125 8.94 2.96 12.75
N SER A 126 8.58 3.87 11.84
CA SER A 126 9.08 3.89 10.47
C SER A 126 10.59 4.15 10.40
N ARG A 127 11.26 3.43 9.49
CA ARG A 127 12.66 3.68 9.14
C ARG A 127 12.82 4.61 7.93
N LEU A 128 11.71 5.00 7.30
CA LEU A 128 11.69 6.11 6.34
C LEU A 128 11.64 7.44 7.11
N PRO A 129 12.17 8.54 6.54
CA PRO A 129 11.82 9.88 6.98
C PRO A 129 10.31 10.02 7.11
N TYR A 130 9.85 10.38 8.31
CA TYR A 130 8.43 10.43 8.64
C TYR A 130 7.98 11.85 8.98
N ARG A 131 6.94 12.33 8.28
CA ARG A 131 6.30 13.61 8.55
C ARG A 131 5.02 13.42 9.35
N ARG A 132 4.98 13.95 10.56
CA ARG A 132 3.70 14.10 11.27
C ARG A 132 2.89 15.22 10.64
N LEU A 133 1.68 14.90 10.19
CA LEU A 133 0.72 15.90 9.70
C LEU A 133 0.14 16.69 10.88
N ARG A 134 -0.19 17.95 10.64
CA ARG A 134 -0.90 18.85 11.55
C ARG A 134 -2.40 18.75 11.34
N GLU A 135 -3.13 19.38 12.24
CA GLU A 135 -4.59 19.58 12.14
C GLU A 135 -5.00 20.36 10.89
N SER A 136 -4.13 21.22 10.34
CA SER A 136 -4.40 21.91 9.08
C SER A 136 -3.14 22.35 8.35
N GLY A 137 -3.31 22.66 7.06
CA GLY A 137 -2.31 23.36 6.25
C GLY A 137 -1.18 22.48 5.72
N ASP A 138 -1.32 21.15 5.78
CA ASP A 138 -0.46 20.22 5.07
C ASP A 138 -1.10 19.82 3.74
N CYS A 139 -0.47 20.21 2.62
CA CYS A 139 -1.02 20.04 1.28
C CYS A 139 -0.09 19.19 0.41
N TRP A 140 -0.67 18.45 -0.54
CA TRP A 140 0.07 17.89 -1.67
C TRP A 140 -0.43 18.51 -2.98
N GLY A 141 0.48 19.12 -3.73
CA GLY A 141 0.14 19.80 -4.97
C GLY A 141 -0.38 18.82 -6.04
N SER A 142 -1.56 19.11 -6.56
CA SER A 142 -2.20 18.38 -7.67
C SER A 142 -2.80 19.34 -8.71
N THR A 143 -2.70 20.66 -8.49
CA THR A 143 -3.05 21.70 -9.45
C THR A 143 -2.06 21.76 -10.61
N ILE A 144 -2.53 21.42 -11.82
CA ILE A 144 -1.73 21.49 -13.05
C ILE A 144 -1.32 22.94 -13.33
N GLY A 145 -0.04 23.15 -13.63
CA GLY A 145 0.54 24.46 -13.90
C GLY A 145 1.12 25.15 -12.68
N ASP A 146 0.80 24.70 -11.46
CA ASP A 146 1.44 25.22 -10.25
C ASP A 146 2.84 24.61 -10.08
N ARG A 147 3.80 25.41 -9.60
CA ARG A 147 5.19 24.99 -9.32
C ARG A 147 5.29 23.89 -8.24
N ARG A 148 4.26 23.76 -7.38
CA ARG A 148 4.15 22.77 -6.32
C ARG A 148 3.50 21.46 -6.78
N TYR A 149 3.14 21.34 -8.06
CA TYR A 149 2.56 20.12 -8.60
C TYR A 149 3.41 18.88 -8.25
N ASN A 150 2.73 17.86 -7.74
CA ASN A 150 3.27 16.62 -7.18
C ASN A 150 4.33 16.80 -6.07
N ARG A 151 4.17 17.82 -5.23
CA ARG A 151 5.05 18.12 -4.10
C ARG A 151 4.24 18.45 -2.84
N TYR A 152 4.74 17.99 -1.71
CA TYR A 152 4.28 18.46 -0.41
C TYR A 152 4.64 19.94 -0.21
N TYR A 153 3.72 20.69 0.40
CA TYR A 153 3.98 22.04 0.90
C TYR A 153 3.06 22.36 2.09
N ARG A 154 3.35 23.50 2.76
CA ARG A 154 2.49 24.02 3.82
C ARG A 154 1.84 25.33 3.42
N GLY A 155 0.59 25.53 3.81
CA GLY A 155 -0.16 26.75 3.56
C GLY A 155 -1.62 26.46 3.23
N ALA A 156 -2.26 27.37 2.51
CA ALA A 156 -3.59 27.13 1.95
C ALA A 156 -3.49 26.21 0.74
N CYS A 157 -4.20 25.08 0.77
CA CYS A 157 -4.26 24.15 -0.34
C CYS A 157 -5.03 24.80 -1.51
N LEU A 158 -4.55 24.62 -2.74
CA LEU A 158 -5.32 25.03 -3.91
C LEU A 158 -6.53 24.09 -4.12
N PRO A 159 -7.57 24.51 -4.85
CA PRO A 159 -8.80 23.71 -4.99
C PRO A 159 -8.61 22.30 -5.55
N ALA A 160 -7.59 22.08 -6.38
CA ALA A 160 -7.28 20.77 -6.94
C ALA A 160 -6.23 19.99 -6.14
N ASP A 161 -5.60 20.60 -5.13
CA ASP A 161 -4.59 19.97 -4.28
C ASP A 161 -5.24 19.04 -3.25
N GLU A 162 -4.48 18.05 -2.78
CA GLU A 162 -4.93 17.24 -1.66
C GLU A 162 -4.64 17.93 -0.33
N ASP A 163 -5.68 18.21 0.44
CA ASP A 163 -5.57 18.60 1.84
C ASP A 163 -5.27 17.34 2.68
N LEU A 164 -4.00 17.13 2.98
CA LEU A 164 -3.54 15.93 3.68
C LEU A 164 -4.06 15.89 5.11
N SER A 165 -4.16 17.05 5.77
CA SER A 165 -4.68 17.19 7.12
C SER A 165 -6.14 16.75 7.18
N GLN A 166 -6.99 17.32 6.31
CA GLN A 166 -8.41 16.98 6.27
C GLN A 166 -8.64 15.52 5.85
N ILE A 167 -7.88 15.00 4.89
CA ILE A 167 -8.00 13.59 4.48
C ILE A 167 -7.54 12.65 5.60
N MET A 168 -6.54 13.02 6.41
CA MET A 168 -6.09 12.24 7.56
C MET A 168 -7.19 12.14 8.63
N GLU A 169 -7.88 13.24 8.94
CA GLU A 169 -8.98 13.26 9.92
C GLU A 169 -10.10 12.27 9.53
N ASN A 170 -10.39 12.20 8.24
CA ASN A 170 -11.35 11.27 7.66
C ASN A 170 -10.88 9.80 7.64
N GLY A 171 -9.60 9.53 7.96
CA GLY A 171 -9.04 8.19 8.09
C GLY A 171 -7.96 7.81 7.07
N PRO A 172 -8.10 8.08 5.75
CA PRO A 172 -7.20 7.53 4.74
C PRO A 172 -5.71 7.78 5.00
N TYR A 173 -5.34 8.97 5.47
CA TYR A 173 -3.94 9.37 5.66
C TYR A 173 -3.43 9.30 7.10
N ARG A 174 -4.12 8.55 7.98
CA ARG A 174 -3.61 8.27 9.33
C ARG A 174 -2.22 7.65 9.30
N GLN A 175 -1.92 6.84 8.28
CA GLN A 175 -0.57 6.41 7.91
C GLN A 175 -0.47 6.36 6.38
N ALA A 176 0.65 6.83 5.84
CA ALA A 176 0.92 6.82 4.40
C ALA A 176 2.42 6.72 4.07
N VAL A 177 2.72 6.16 2.90
CA VAL A 177 4.05 6.13 2.28
C VAL A 177 3.96 6.78 0.90
N VAL A 178 4.90 7.66 0.59
CA VAL A 178 4.99 8.29 -0.72
C VAL A 178 5.51 7.30 -1.76
N ILE A 179 4.77 7.15 -2.85
CA ILE A 179 5.21 6.42 -4.04
C ILE A 179 5.79 7.44 -5.02
N ASN A 180 7.04 7.24 -5.44
CA ASN A 180 7.75 8.17 -6.33
C ASN A 180 7.35 8.06 -7.80
N TYR A 181 6.04 8.00 -8.04
CA TYR A 181 5.46 8.15 -9.37
C TYR A 181 5.46 9.63 -9.78
N ASN A 182 5.92 9.92 -11.01
CA ASN A 182 5.96 11.26 -11.59
C ASN A 182 6.69 12.29 -10.70
N ARG A 183 7.75 11.85 -10.01
CA ARG A 183 8.58 12.69 -9.14
C ARG A 183 9.97 12.07 -8.88
N PRO A 184 10.93 12.89 -8.43
CA PRO A 184 12.25 12.39 -8.03
C PRO A 184 12.13 11.39 -6.87
N PRO A 185 13.06 10.42 -6.78
CA PRO A 185 14.24 10.25 -7.63
C PRO A 185 14.00 9.46 -8.92
N ASP A 186 12.83 8.84 -9.12
CA ASP A 186 12.63 7.95 -10.27
C ASP A 186 12.34 8.70 -11.59
N SER A 187 11.85 9.94 -11.54
CA SER A 187 11.56 10.74 -12.74
C SER A 187 11.50 12.25 -12.43
N PRO A 188 11.66 13.15 -13.42
CA PRO A 188 11.23 14.54 -13.26
C PRO A 188 9.71 14.62 -13.10
N VAL A 189 9.22 15.67 -12.45
CA VAL A 189 7.78 15.95 -12.37
C VAL A 189 7.30 16.46 -13.74
N VAL A 190 6.31 15.79 -14.31
CA VAL A 190 5.61 16.19 -15.54
C VAL A 190 4.18 16.58 -15.21
N GLN A 191 3.81 17.81 -15.54
CA GLN A 191 2.47 18.36 -15.30
C GLN A 191 1.38 17.50 -15.96
N GLY A 192 0.31 17.19 -15.23
CA GLY A 192 -0.83 16.42 -15.73
C GLY A 192 -0.63 14.91 -15.85
N ASN A 193 0.55 14.37 -15.55
CA ASN A 193 0.79 12.92 -15.56
C ASN A 193 0.26 12.20 -14.31
N GLY A 194 -0.36 12.91 -13.37
CA GLY A 194 -0.84 12.39 -12.10
C GLY A 194 0.07 12.77 -10.93
N SER A 195 -0.54 13.10 -9.80
CA SER A 195 0.12 13.42 -8.53
C SER A 195 -0.45 12.60 -7.38
N ALA A 196 0.09 12.82 -6.17
CA ALA A 196 -0.44 12.30 -4.90
C ALA A 196 -0.68 10.79 -4.88
N ILE A 197 0.27 10.01 -5.41
CA ILE A 197 0.19 8.54 -5.38
C ILE A 197 0.88 8.03 -4.11
N PHE A 198 0.11 7.39 -3.24
CA PHE A 198 0.57 6.90 -1.94
C PHE A 198 0.17 5.44 -1.70
N MET A 199 0.87 4.76 -0.80
CA MET A 199 0.29 3.65 -0.04
C MET A 199 -0.32 4.23 1.23
N HIS A 200 -1.58 3.98 1.56
CA HIS A 200 -2.19 4.56 2.75
C HIS A 200 -3.23 3.65 3.43
N VAL A 201 -3.62 4.01 4.65
CA VAL A 201 -4.68 3.31 5.40
C VAL A 201 -6.00 3.44 4.66
N GLY A 202 -6.74 2.34 4.48
CA GLY A 202 -8.07 2.41 3.90
C GLY A 202 -8.62 1.03 3.55
N ALA A 203 -9.93 0.98 3.33
CA ALA A 203 -10.65 -0.27 3.07
C ALA A 203 -11.39 -0.27 1.72
N GLY A 204 -11.10 0.68 0.83
CA GLY A 204 -11.82 0.81 -0.43
C GLY A 204 -11.00 1.41 -1.56
N ARG A 205 -11.59 1.40 -2.76
CA ARG A 205 -11.01 1.98 -3.98
C ARG A 205 -10.62 3.45 -3.79
N THR A 206 -9.53 3.84 -4.43
CA THR A 206 -8.91 5.16 -4.28
C THR A 206 -9.09 6.01 -5.53
N ALA A 207 -8.50 7.21 -5.56
CA ALA A 207 -8.33 7.99 -6.79
C ALA A 207 -7.10 7.58 -7.63
N GLY A 208 -6.21 6.73 -7.08
CA GLY A 208 -4.96 6.31 -7.72
C GLY A 208 -3.93 5.72 -6.75
N CYS A 209 -4.09 5.95 -5.45
CA CYS A 209 -3.31 5.32 -4.38
C CYS A 209 -3.51 3.80 -4.25
N VAL A 210 -2.68 3.17 -3.45
CA VAL A 210 -2.87 1.80 -2.95
C VAL A 210 -3.35 1.88 -1.49
N SER A 211 -4.57 1.43 -1.21
CA SER A 211 -5.10 1.40 0.16
C SER A 211 -5.00 -0.01 0.76
N MET A 212 -4.74 -0.08 2.06
CA MET A 212 -4.68 -1.33 2.82
C MET A 212 -5.03 -1.12 4.29
N ALA A 213 -5.28 -2.22 5.01
CA ALA A 213 -5.57 -2.16 6.43
C ALA A 213 -4.40 -1.55 7.24
N ARG A 214 -4.72 -0.78 8.28
CA ARG A 214 -3.72 -0.10 9.11
C ARG A 214 -2.62 -1.01 9.66
N PRO A 215 -2.91 -2.20 10.23
CA PRO A 215 -1.84 -3.07 10.76
C PRO A 215 -0.87 -3.56 9.68
N VAL A 216 -1.35 -3.69 8.43
CA VAL A 216 -0.55 -4.08 7.27
C VAL A 216 0.42 -2.95 6.92
N LEU A 217 -0.09 -1.73 6.72
CA LEU A 217 0.77 -0.60 6.36
C LEU A 217 1.77 -0.24 7.45
N GLU A 218 1.37 -0.31 8.73
CA GLU A 218 2.30 -0.07 9.83
C GLU A 218 3.41 -1.13 9.91
N SER A 219 3.12 -2.39 9.61
CA SER A 219 4.14 -3.44 9.51
C SER A 219 5.15 -3.14 8.40
N VAL A 220 4.66 -2.75 7.22
CA VAL A 220 5.50 -2.32 6.08
C VAL A 220 6.34 -1.09 6.46
N LEU A 221 5.75 -0.09 7.11
CA LEU A 221 6.45 1.14 7.52
C LEU A 221 7.66 0.86 8.43
N ARG A 222 7.55 -0.11 9.33
CA ARG A 222 8.61 -0.49 10.29
C ARG A 222 9.80 -1.20 9.64
N THR A 223 9.64 -1.70 8.42
CA THR A 223 10.67 -2.47 7.70
C THR A 223 11.30 -1.69 6.55
N LEU A 224 10.50 -0.92 5.81
CA LEU A 224 10.92 -0.14 4.64
C LEU A 224 12.07 0.83 4.95
N ARG A 225 13.01 0.92 4.01
CA ARG A 225 14.17 1.82 4.04
C ARG A 225 14.18 2.72 2.80
N PRO A 226 14.87 3.86 2.84
CA PRO A 226 15.06 4.65 1.63
C PRO A 226 15.68 3.80 0.52
N ARG A 227 15.12 3.89 -0.70
CA ARG A 227 15.44 3.08 -1.91
C ARG A 227 14.72 1.74 -2.02
N ASP A 228 13.98 1.31 -1.01
CA ASP A 228 13.03 0.22 -1.20
C ASP A 228 11.92 0.63 -2.18
N ARG A 229 11.30 -0.34 -2.81
CA ARG A 229 10.43 -0.09 -3.97
C ARG A 229 9.06 -0.71 -3.78
N ILE A 230 8.08 -0.10 -4.44
CA ILE A 230 6.83 -0.76 -4.81
C ILE A 230 6.91 -1.19 -6.29
N MET A 231 6.37 -2.37 -6.59
CA MET A 231 6.05 -2.83 -7.96
C MET A 231 4.55 -3.03 -8.04
N MET A 232 3.86 -2.17 -8.78
CA MET A 232 2.40 -2.10 -8.80
C MET A 232 1.88 -2.17 -10.23
N GLY A 233 0.83 -2.96 -10.45
CA GLY A 233 0.30 -3.23 -11.78
C GLY A 233 -0.46 -4.55 -11.86
N THR A 234 -0.79 -4.96 -13.08
CA THR A 234 -1.40 -6.27 -13.32
C THR A 234 -0.36 -7.39 -13.37
N SER A 235 -0.75 -8.63 -13.12
CA SER A 235 0.15 -9.78 -13.25
C SER A 235 0.85 -9.83 -14.62
N ARG A 236 0.11 -9.56 -15.71
CA ARG A 236 0.66 -9.51 -17.08
C ARG A 236 1.68 -8.38 -17.27
N ALA A 237 1.47 -7.25 -16.62
CA ALA A 237 2.32 -6.07 -16.75
C ALA A 237 3.54 -6.09 -15.82
N LEU A 238 3.54 -6.92 -14.77
CA LEU A 238 4.67 -7.04 -13.83
C LEU A 238 5.56 -8.25 -14.10
N PHE A 239 5.01 -9.35 -14.62
CA PHE A 239 5.74 -10.60 -14.77
C PHE A 239 5.91 -11.01 -16.24
N ARG A 240 7.04 -11.66 -16.53
CA ARG A 240 7.31 -12.36 -17.79
C ARG A 240 6.63 -13.73 -17.70
N ARG A 241 6.07 -14.18 -18.83
CA ARG A 241 5.64 -15.57 -18.97
C ARG A 241 6.85 -16.45 -19.20
#